data_AF-A0A965AE41-F1
#
_entry.id   AF-A0A965AE41-F1
#
_cell.length_a   1.000
_cell.length_b   1.000
_cell.length_c   1.000
_cell.angle_alpha   90.00
_cell.angle_beta   90.00
_cell.angle_gamma   90.00
#
_symmetry.space_group_name_H-M   'P 1'
#
loop_
_entity.id
_entity.type
_entity.pdbx_description
1 polymer ?
#
loop_
_entity_poly.entity_id
_entity_poly.type
_entity_poly.pdbx_seq_one_letter_code
_entity_poly.pdbx_strand_id
1 'polypeptide(L)' 'IDTAIQLRGARGYSKDTPLEWMYRYARQARLVDGSSETHKMVLSRHLLAEGIDFWSWD' A
#
# COMPACT_ATOMS: atom_id res chain seq x y z
N ILE A 1 9.18 0.18 -1.09
CA ILE A 1 10.15 -0.80 -0.56
C ILE A 1 11.19 -1.19 -1.62
N ASP A 2 10.76 -1.56 -2.83
CA ASP A 2 11.64 -1.98 -3.92
C ASP A 2 12.75 -0.96 -4.25
N THR A 3 12.41 0.33 -4.38
CA THR A 3 13.41 1.40 -4.59
C THR A 3 14.42 1.50 -3.44
N ALA A 4 13.96 1.35 -2.19
CA ALA A 4 14.84 1.43 -1.03
C ALA A 4 15.81 0.24 -0.95
N ILE A 5 15.41 -0.94 -1.44
CA ILE A 5 16.31 -2.10 -1.60
C ILE A 5 17.35 -1.81 -2.68
N GLN A 6 16.89 -1.30 -3.84
CA GLN A 6 17.79 -0.98 -4.95
C GLN A 6 18.88 0.02 -4.53
N LEU A 7 18.52 1.05 -3.78
CA LEU A 7 19.47 2.05 -3.27
C LEU A 7 20.44 1.49 -2.21
N ARG A 8 20.06 0.45 -1.47
CA ARG A 8 20.92 -0.18 -0.44
C ARG A 8 21.75 -1.35 -0.95
N GLY A 9 21.55 -1.81 -2.18
CA GLY A 9 22.24 -2.97 -2.73
C GLY A 9 22.14 -4.21 -1.83
N ALA A 10 23.24 -4.97 -1.70
CA ALA A 10 23.27 -6.20 -0.89
C ALA A 10 22.85 -5.99 0.57
N ARG A 11 23.13 -4.82 1.16
CA ARG A 11 22.73 -4.49 2.54
C ARG A 11 21.21 -4.37 2.70
N GLY A 12 20.49 -4.12 1.62
CA GLY A 12 19.03 -4.06 1.62
C GLY A 12 18.35 -5.41 1.90
N TYR A 13 19.07 -6.52 1.69
CA TYR A 13 18.63 -7.88 2.02
C TYR A 13 19.18 -8.39 3.36
N SER A 14 19.99 -7.59 4.06
CA SER A 14 20.48 -7.98 5.38
C SER A 14 19.39 -7.81 6.44
N LYS A 15 19.31 -8.79 7.35
CA LYS A 15 18.50 -8.74 8.57
C LYS A 15 18.98 -7.69 9.57
N ASP A 16 20.16 -7.11 9.36
CA ASP A 16 20.70 -5.99 10.15
C ASP A 16 19.89 -4.70 9.95
N THR A 17 18.93 -4.69 9.03
CA THR A 17 18.08 -3.54 8.75
C THR A 17 16.61 -3.96 8.72
N PRO A 18 15.69 -3.09 9.16
CA PRO A 18 14.25 -3.39 9.12
C PRO A 18 13.70 -3.55 7.70
N LEU A 19 14.46 -3.13 6.67
CA LEU A 19 14.02 -3.15 5.27
C LEU A 19 13.83 -4.56 4.72
N GLU A 20 14.61 -5.53 5.18
CA GLU A 20 14.43 -6.94 4.81
C GLU A 20 13.05 -7.45 5.24
N TRP A 21 12.62 -7.11 6.46
CA TRP A 21 11.31 -7.50 6.97
C TRP A 21 10.18 -6.77 6.24
N MET A 22 10.33 -5.47 6.01
CA MET A 22 9.36 -4.67 5.26
C MET A 22 9.17 -5.20 3.83
N TYR A 23 10.24 -5.67 3.19
CA TYR A 23 10.18 -6.28 1.86
C TYR A 23 9.35 -7.56 1.84
N ARG A 24 9.61 -8.48 2.77
CA ARG A 24 8.83 -9.73 2.87
C ARG A 24 7.36 -9.44 3.14
N TYR A 25 7.08 -8.54 4.08
CA TYR A 25 5.71 -8.18 4.43
C TYR A 25 4.96 -7.52 3.26
N ALA A 26 5.57 -6.53 2.61
CA ALA A 26 4.97 -5.84 1.47
C ALA A 26 4.69 -6.79 0.28
N ARG A 27 5.51 -7.83 0.08
CA ARG A 27 5.30 -8.79 -1.00
C ARG A 27 4.17 -9.79 -0.69
N GLN A 28 4.03 -10.18 0.57
CA GLN A 28 2.89 -10.99 1.04
C GLN A 28 1.57 -10.22 0.99
N ALA A 29 1.58 -8.93 1.34
CA ALA A 29 0.40 -8.09 1.30
C ALA A 29 -0.25 -8.02 -0.09
N ARG A 30 0.53 -8.15 -1.18
CA ARG A 30 -0.01 -8.20 -2.56
C ARG A 30 -0.88 -9.43 -2.83
N LEU A 31 -0.71 -10.51 -2.06
CA LEU A 31 -1.51 -11.73 -2.19
C LEU A 31 -2.70 -11.73 -1.21
N VAL A 32 -2.55 -11.05 -0.07
CA VAL A 32 -3.54 -11.03 1.02
C VAL A 32 -4.58 -9.94 0.83
N ASP A 33 -4.21 -8.81 0.22
CA ASP A 33 -5.16 -7.71 -0.02
C ASP A 33 -6.15 -8.10 -1.13
N GLY A 34 -7.38 -8.38 -0.71
CA GLY A 34 -8.47 -8.82 -1.56
C GLY A 34 -9.01 -7.67 -2.42
N SER A 35 -9.02 -7.90 -3.74
CA SER A 35 -9.64 -7.08 -4.80
C SER A 35 -9.70 -5.58 -4.52
N SER A 36 -8.68 -4.85 -4.98
CA SER A 36 -8.72 -3.39 -5.07
C SER A 36 -10.00 -2.87 -5.76
N GLU A 37 -10.66 -3.68 -6.59
CA GLU A 37 -11.92 -3.33 -7.24
C GLU A 37 -13.08 -3.21 -6.25
N THR A 38 -13.11 -4.00 -5.17
CA THR A 38 -14.12 -3.84 -4.10
C THR A 38 -13.89 -2.54 -3.35
N HIS A 39 -12.64 -2.21 -3.03
CA HIS A 39 -12.30 -0.93 -2.39
C HIS A 39 -12.63 0.27 -3.29
N LYS A 40 -12.30 0.20 -4.58
CA LYS A 40 -12.67 1.23 -5.56
C LYS A 40 -14.19 1.36 -5.69
N MET A 41 -14.92 0.25 -5.70
CA MET A 41 -16.38 0.24 -5.81
C MET A 41 -17.03 0.86 -4.58
N VAL A 42 -16.58 0.53 -3.38
CA VAL A 42 -17.06 1.15 -2.12
C VAL A 42 -16.74 2.65 -2.11
N LEU A 43 -15.51 3.04 -2.44
CA LEU A 43 -15.11 4.45 -2.55
C LEU A 43 -15.97 5.21 -3.57
N SER A 44 -16.22 4.61 -4.74
CA SER A 44 -17.03 5.21 -5.80
C SER A 44 -18.49 5.41 -5.36
N ARG A 45 -19.05 4.45 -4.61
CA ARG A 45 -20.40 4.59 -4.04
C ARG A 45 -20.49 5.75 -3.06
N HIS A 46 -19.50 5.91 -2.18
CA HIS A 46 -19.46 7.03 -1.24
C HIS A 46 -19.30 8.37 -1.97
N LEU A 47 -18.35 8.45 -2.91
CA LEU A 47 -18.15 9.66 -3.71
C LEU A 47 -19.41 10.07 -4.50
N LEU A 48 -20.14 9.10 -5.07
CA LEU A 48 -21.39 9.39 -5.79
C LEU A 48 -22.53 9.82 -4.86
N ALA A 49 -22.56 9.35 -3.62
CA ALA A 49 -23.60 9.71 -2.65
C ALA A 49 -23.38 11.10 -2.03
N GLU A 50 -22.12 11.44 -1.72
CA GLU A 50 -21.75 12.69 -1.03
C GLU A 50 -21.32 13.80 -2.00
N GLY A 51 -21.02 13.48 -3.26
CA GLY A 51 -20.65 14.47 -4.26
C GLY A 51 -19.36 15.22 -3.91
N ILE A 52 -19.37 16.54 -4.04
CA ILE A 52 -18.22 17.41 -3.71
C ILE A 52 -17.95 17.44 -2.20
N ASP A 53 -18.98 17.26 -1.38
CA ASP A 53 -18.89 17.36 0.08
C ASP A 53 -18.11 16.18 0.68
N PHE A 54 -17.90 15.10 -0.10
CA PHE A 54 -17.02 13.98 0.28
C PHE A 54 -15.61 14.42 0.67
N TRP A 55 -15.12 15.52 0.08
CA TRP A 55 -13.78 16.05 0.35
C TRP A 55 -13.78 17.21 1.36
N SER A 56 -14.92 17.49 2.00
CA SER A 56 -15.01 18.50 3.05
C SER A 56 -14.35 17.99 4.33
N TRP A 57 -13.59 18.86 4.97
CA TRP A 57 -12.97 18.64 6.27
C TRP A 57 -13.32 19.86 7.11
N ASP A 58 -14.53 19.87 7.67
CA ASP A 58 -14.92 20.86 8.68
C ASP A 58 -14.17 20.64 10.00
#